data_AF-A0A7J3LLJ8-F1
#
_entry.id   AF-A0A7J3LLJ8-F1
#
_cell.length_a   1.000
_cell.length_b   1.000
_cell.length_c   1.000
_cell.angle_alpha   90.00
_cell.angle_beta   90.00
_cell.angle_gamma   90.00
#
_symmetry.space_group_name_H-M   'P 1'
#
loop_
_entity.id
_entity.type
_entity.pdbx_description
1 polymer ?
#
loop_
_entity_poly.entity_id
_entity_poly.type
_entity_poly.pdbx_seq_one_letter_code
_entity_poly.pdbx_strand_id
1 'polypeptide(L)'
;MAYTKLSQCLEDLKLYLAVTEIEPAREGDTITSYLQKKIRDNYRTASAGFRKEAKGYNFLDLKLIALHDHIGRTPDLDHLLRFFQQGNKQHKIRNIIRSKPFRDGRLHFFYPLFPQKMNCTSDLVDLIKARGHIDSHDLINICNAVAKNRWRRFLREAQQKRLIEYSYGGWR
;
A
#
# COMPACT_ATOMS: atom_id res chain seq x y z
N MET A 1 21.43 -13.49 -11.45
CA MET A 1 22.62 -12.70 -11.06
C MET A 1 22.21 -11.87 -9.86
N ALA A 2 22.93 -11.95 -8.74
CA ALA A 2 22.56 -11.25 -7.50
C ALA A 2 22.40 -9.73 -7.68
N TYR A 3 21.51 -9.11 -6.90
CA TYR A 3 21.43 -7.65 -6.89
C TYR A 3 22.69 -7.03 -6.29
N THR A 4 23.23 -6.04 -7.01
CA THR A 4 24.40 -5.26 -6.59
C THR A 4 24.05 -3.83 -6.21
N LYS A 5 22.98 -3.28 -6.80
CA LYS A 5 22.44 -1.94 -6.56
C LYS A 5 20.94 -1.98 -6.31
N LEU A 6 20.42 -1.04 -5.54
CA LEU A 6 18.98 -0.91 -5.26
C LEU A 6 18.16 -0.70 -6.54
N SER A 7 18.70 0.06 -7.50
CA SER A 7 18.03 0.36 -8.78
C SER A 7 17.68 -0.90 -9.56
N GLN A 8 18.55 -1.91 -9.59
CA GLN A 8 18.31 -3.18 -10.27
C GLN A 8 17.09 -3.92 -9.70
N CYS A 9 16.96 -3.91 -8.37
CA CYS A 9 15.81 -4.50 -7.69
C CYS A 9 14.52 -3.73 -7.99
N LEU A 10 14.57 -2.40 -7.98
CA LEU A 10 13.40 -1.57 -8.30
C LEU A 10 12.99 -1.71 -9.77
N GLU A 11 13.92 -1.81 -10.71
CA GLU A 11 13.65 -2.07 -12.13
C GLU A 11 12.98 -3.43 -12.34
N ASP A 12 13.53 -4.50 -11.76
CA ASP A 12 12.92 -5.83 -11.84
C ASP A 12 11.50 -5.84 -11.21
N LEU A 13 11.30 -5.11 -10.11
CA LEU A 13 9.97 -4.96 -9.50
C LEU A 13 8.99 -4.16 -10.38
N LYS A 14 9.44 -3.09 -11.06
CA LYS A 14 8.63 -2.34 -12.03
C LYS A 14 8.28 -3.19 -13.26
N LEU A 15 9.21 -4.00 -13.73
CA LEU A 15 8.95 -4.93 -14.83
C LEU A 15 7.92 -5.98 -14.41
N TYR A 16 8.07 -6.56 -13.22
CA TYR A 16 7.08 -7.48 -12.66
C TYR A 16 5.70 -6.84 -12.55
N LEU A 17 5.63 -5.58 -12.13
CA LEU A 17 4.40 -4.78 -12.08
C LEU A 17 3.73 -4.67 -13.46
N ALA A 18 4.47 -4.18 -14.46
CA ALA A 18 3.96 -4.01 -15.82
C ALA A 18 3.48 -5.34 -16.44
N VAL A 19 4.21 -6.43 -16.22
CA VAL A 19 3.84 -7.74 -16.76
C VAL A 19 2.60 -8.31 -16.07
N THR A 20 2.45 -8.12 -14.75
CA THR A 20 1.29 -8.65 -14.01
C THR A 20 -0.03 -8.00 -14.47
N GLU A 21 0.00 -6.77 -14.95
CA GLU A 21 -1.17 -6.08 -15.53
C GLU A 21 -1.61 -6.70 -16.87
N ILE A 22 -0.67 -7.24 -17.64
CA ILE A 22 -0.91 -7.86 -18.96
C ILE A 22 -1.23 -9.35 -18.80
N GLU A 23 -0.46 -10.05 -17.96
CA GLU A 23 -0.52 -11.49 -17.72
C GLU A 23 -0.49 -11.77 -16.21
N PRO A 24 -1.64 -11.80 -15.52
CA PRO A 24 -1.68 -12.19 -14.11
C PRO A 24 -1.18 -13.63 -13.96
N ALA A 25 -0.40 -13.89 -12.89
CA ALA A 25 0.20 -15.19 -12.65
C ALA A 25 -0.86 -16.32 -12.65
N ARG A 26 -0.60 -17.37 -13.42
CA ARG A 26 -1.37 -18.62 -13.46
C ARG A 26 -0.45 -19.80 -13.15
N GLU A 27 -1.01 -20.95 -12.77
CA GLU A 27 -0.23 -22.18 -12.65
C GLU A 27 0.44 -22.49 -14.00
N GLY A 28 1.78 -22.60 -14.00
CA GLY A 28 2.59 -22.81 -15.20
C GLY A 28 3.75 -21.80 -15.37
N ASP A 29 4.50 -21.97 -16.45
CA ASP A 29 5.63 -21.11 -16.84
C ASP A 29 5.14 -19.82 -17.52
N THR A 30 4.66 -18.87 -16.70
CA THR A 30 4.31 -17.51 -17.14
C THR A 30 5.49 -16.56 -16.98
N ILE A 31 5.50 -15.43 -17.71
CA ILE A 31 6.53 -14.40 -17.55
C ILE A 31 6.48 -13.86 -16.11
N THR A 32 5.29 -13.72 -15.55
CA THR A 32 5.07 -13.30 -14.16
C THR A 32 5.68 -14.28 -13.15
N SER A 33 5.48 -15.59 -13.33
CA SER A 33 6.10 -16.64 -12.49
C SER A 33 7.63 -16.61 -12.58
N TYR A 34 8.18 -16.45 -13.78
CA TYR A 34 9.61 -16.32 -14.01
C TYR A 34 10.20 -15.10 -13.28
N LEU A 35 9.60 -13.92 -13.45
CA LEU A 35 10.05 -12.68 -12.80
C LEU A 35 9.95 -12.78 -11.27
N GLN A 36 8.88 -13.39 -10.76
CA GLN A 36 8.72 -13.61 -9.32
C GLN A 36 9.84 -14.47 -8.74
N LYS A 37 10.21 -15.56 -9.44
CA LYS A 37 11.33 -16.43 -9.05
C LYS A 37 12.67 -15.69 -9.13
N LYS A 38 12.94 -15.02 -10.26
CA LYS A 38 14.16 -14.22 -10.47
C LYS A 38 14.36 -13.20 -9.35
N ILE A 39 13.32 -12.41 -9.03
CA ILE A 39 13.40 -11.38 -7.99
C ILE A 39 13.69 -11.99 -6.63
N ARG A 40 13.01 -13.09 -6.28
CA ARG A 40 13.19 -13.79 -5.01
C ARG A 40 14.62 -14.31 -4.86
N ASP A 41 15.14 -14.98 -5.89
CA ASP A 41 16.47 -15.58 -5.86
C ASP A 41 17.55 -14.50 -5.79
N ASN A 42 17.46 -13.48 -6.65
CA ASN A 42 18.41 -12.37 -6.67
C ASN A 42 18.40 -11.55 -5.35
N TYR A 43 17.24 -11.40 -4.71
CA TYR A 43 17.11 -10.72 -3.42
C TYR A 43 17.74 -11.55 -2.28
N ARG A 44 17.54 -12.87 -2.27
CA ARG A 44 18.15 -13.77 -1.28
C ARG A 44 19.67 -13.75 -1.35
N THR A 45 20.22 -13.74 -2.56
CA THR A 45 21.67 -13.75 -2.80
C THR A 45 22.27 -12.35 -2.96
N ALA A 46 21.56 -11.28 -2.58
CA ALA A 46 21.98 -9.91 -2.85
C ALA A 46 23.30 -9.53 -2.14
N SER A 47 24.11 -8.71 -2.82
CA SER A 47 25.45 -8.31 -2.39
C SER A 47 25.43 -7.43 -1.13
N ALA A 48 26.58 -7.30 -0.47
CA ALA A 48 26.74 -6.38 0.66
C ALA A 48 26.48 -4.92 0.27
N GLY A 49 26.84 -4.51 -0.95
CA GLY A 49 26.57 -3.18 -1.50
C GLY A 49 25.07 -2.90 -1.59
N PHE A 50 24.32 -3.83 -2.17
CA PHE A 50 22.85 -3.76 -2.19
C PHE A 50 22.28 -3.67 -0.78
N ARG A 51 22.72 -4.53 0.15
CA ARG A 51 22.22 -4.55 1.53
C ARG A 51 22.47 -3.23 2.26
N LYS A 52 23.57 -2.54 1.94
CA LYS A 52 23.87 -1.20 2.47
C LYS A 52 22.90 -0.15 1.94
N GLU A 53 22.59 -0.16 0.64
CA GLU A 53 21.63 0.76 0.01
C GLU A 53 20.19 0.49 0.46
N ALA A 54 19.81 -0.79 0.59
CA ALA A 54 18.50 -1.22 1.06
C ALA A 54 18.35 -1.15 2.59
N LYS A 55 19.31 -0.57 3.31
CA LYS A 55 19.33 -0.57 4.77
C LYS A 55 18.07 0.09 5.35
N GLY A 56 17.33 -0.70 6.12
CA GLY A 56 16.08 -0.26 6.75
C GLY A 56 14.85 -0.31 5.84
N TYR A 57 14.96 -0.80 4.61
CA TYR A 57 13.83 -1.17 3.78
C TYR A 57 13.65 -2.70 3.81
N ASN A 58 12.45 -3.16 4.12
CA ASN A 58 12.06 -4.55 3.92
C ASN A 58 11.55 -4.76 2.48
N PHE A 59 11.30 -6.01 2.09
CA PHE A 59 10.86 -6.32 0.72
C PHE A 59 9.50 -5.69 0.35
N LEU A 60 8.60 -5.50 1.33
CA LEU A 60 7.34 -4.78 1.13
C LEU A 60 7.59 -3.30 0.82
N ASP A 61 8.52 -2.66 1.54
CA ASP A 61 8.91 -1.27 1.29
C ASP A 61 9.43 -1.09 -0.14
N LEU A 62 10.25 -2.03 -0.63
CA LEU A 62 10.77 -1.98 -2.01
C LEU A 62 9.67 -2.14 -3.07
N LYS A 63 8.72 -3.05 -2.83
CA LYS A 63 7.53 -3.21 -3.69
C LYS A 63 6.70 -1.93 -3.76
N LEU A 64 6.50 -1.26 -2.63
CA LEU A 64 5.74 -0.02 -2.57
C LEU A 64 6.44 1.12 -3.33
N ILE A 65 7.77 1.22 -3.23
CA ILE A 65 8.55 2.19 -3.99
C ILE A 65 8.42 1.91 -5.50
N ALA A 66 8.56 0.65 -5.92
CA ALA A 66 8.41 0.27 -7.32
C ALA A 66 7.00 0.54 -7.85
N LEU A 67 5.96 0.26 -7.05
CA LEU A 67 4.55 0.54 -7.38
C LEU A 67 4.31 2.04 -7.59
N HIS A 68 4.83 2.88 -6.68
CA HIS A 68 4.76 4.33 -6.81
C HIS A 68 5.36 4.80 -8.14
N ASP A 69 6.55 4.31 -8.46
CA ASP A 69 7.25 4.69 -9.68
C ASP A 69 6.58 4.14 -10.95
N HIS A 70 5.82 3.04 -10.86
CA HIS A 70 5.09 2.42 -11.98
C HIS A 70 3.75 3.09 -12.26
N ILE A 71 2.91 3.27 -11.22
CA ILE A 71 1.50 3.67 -11.39
C ILE A 71 1.33 5.16 -11.68
N GLY A 72 2.32 6.01 -11.38
CA GLY A 72 2.27 7.45 -11.70
C GLY A 72 0.98 8.15 -11.29
N ARG A 73 0.93 8.77 -10.11
CA ARG A 73 -0.16 9.66 -9.63
C ARG A 73 -1.62 9.17 -9.82
N THR A 74 -1.89 7.87 -9.99
CA THR A 74 -3.28 7.38 -10.04
C THR A 74 -3.59 6.61 -8.74
N PRO A 75 -4.42 7.16 -7.82
CA PRO A 75 -4.59 6.61 -6.49
C PRO A 75 -5.81 5.70 -6.48
N ASP A 76 -5.64 4.44 -6.88
CA ASP A 76 -6.68 3.45 -6.66
C ASP A 76 -6.25 2.45 -5.58
N LEU A 77 -7.03 2.39 -4.49
CA LEU A 77 -6.82 1.41 -3.44
C LEU A 77 -6.89 -0.01 -3.99
N ASP A 78 -7.83 -0.27 -4.90
CA ASP A 78 -8.04 -1.61 -5.42
C ASP A 78 -6.84 -2.06 -6.25
N HIS A 79 -6.25 -1.17 -7.05
CA HIS A 79 -4.95 -1.42 -7.68
C HIS A 79 -3.87 -1.76 -6.64
N LEU A 80 -3.76 -0.97 -5.57
CA LEU A 80 -2.76 -1.18 -4.54
C LEU A 80 -2.97 -2.52 -3.80
N LEU A 81 -4.21 -2.89 -3.46
CA LEU A 81 -4.53 -4.13 -2.77
C LEU A 81 -4.45 -5.37 -3.66
N ARG A 82 -4.85 -5.25 -4.94
CA ARG A 82 -4.66 -6.30 -5.95
C ARG A 82 -3.19 -6.59 -6.15
N PHE A 83 -2.33 -5.58 -6.09
CA PHE A 83 -0.89 -5.79 -6.20
C PHE A 83 -0.28 -6.55 -5.02
N PHE A 84 -0.81 -6.36 -3.81
CA PHE A 84 -0.37 -7.09 -2.61
C PHE A 84 -1.01 -8.47 -2.44
N GLN A 85 -1.18 -9.26 -3.51
CA GLN A 85 -1.75 -10.63 -3.48
C GLN A 85 -0.92 -11.65 -2.66
N GLN A 86 -0.80 -11.46 -1.35
CA GLN A 86 -0.46 -12.50 -0.36
C GLN A 86 -1.21 -12.20 0.96
N GLY A 87 -2.04 -13.13 1.43
CA GLY A 87 -2.69 -13.09 2.75
C GLY A 87 -3.96 -12.23 2.88
N ASN A 88 -4.50 -12.15 4.10
CA ASN A 88 -5.75 -11.47 4.48
C ASN A 88 -5.68 -9.94 4.29
N LYS A 89 -6.72 -9.35 3.66
CA LYS A 89 -6.88 -7.92 3.32
C LYS A 89 -6.57 -6.98 4.50
N GLN A 90 -6.94 -7.37 5.72
CA GLN A 90 -6.67 -6.63 6.97
C GLN A 90 -5.19 -6.31 7.21
N HIS A 91 -4.35 -7.33 7.09
CA HIS A 91 -2.93 -7.20 7.38
C HIS A 91 -2.23 -6.36 6.31
N LYS A 92 -2.75 -6.32 5.08
CA LYS A 92 -2.16 -5.55 3.98
C LYS A 92 -2.20 -4.05 4.26
N ILE A 93 -3.38 -3.48 4.53
CA ILE A 93 -3.57 -2.04 4.77
C ILE A 93 -2.69 -1.57 5.93
N ARG A 94 -2.71 -2.31 7.04
CA ARG A 94 -1.91 -1.98 8.23
C ARG A 94 -0.40 -2.03 7.95
N ASN A 95 0.06 -3.00 7.15
CA ASN A 95 1.47 -3.11 6.79
C ASN A 95 1.92 -1.99 5.84
N ILE A 96 1.06 -1.56 4.91
CA ILE A 96 1.33 -0.43 4.00
C ILE A 96 1.51 0.86 4.81
N ILE A 97 0.58 1.20 5.70
CA ILE A 97 0.64 2.41 6.53
C ILE A 97 1.89 2.42 7.43
N ARG A 98 2.33 1.24 7.91
CA ARG A 98 3.51 1.10 8.77
C ARG A 98 4.84 1.03 8.02
N SER A 99 4.79 0.85 6.70
CA SER A 99 5.98 0.76 5.85
C SER A 99 6.84 2.01 5.98
N LYS A 100 8.16 1.87 5.85
CA LYS A 100 9.08 3.00 5.96
C LYS A 100 8.84 4.07 4.89
N PRO A 101 8.67 3.72 3.59
CA PRO A 101 8.41 4.72 2.54
C PRO A 101 7.12 5.51 2.76
N PHE A 102 6.12 4.89 3.39
CA PHE A 102 4.87 5.56 3.76
C PHE A 102 5.06 6.57 4.89
N ARG A 103 5.91 6.26 5.87
CA ARG A 103 6.21 7.18 6.98
C ARG A 103 7.15 8.32 6.57
N ASP A 104 8.07 8.05 5.65
CA ASP A 104 9.13 8.98 5.25
C ASP A 104 8.71 9.98 4.14
N GLY A 105 7.44 10.04 3.72
CA GLY A 105 7.01 11.00 2.68
C GLY A 105 7.10 10.48 1.24
N ARG A 106 7.86 9.41 1.00
CA ARG A 106 8.12 8.90 -0.35
C ARG A 106 6.86 8.41 -1.07
N LEU A 107 5.82 8.09 -0.31
CA LEU A 107 4.50 7.66 -0.78
C LEU A 107 3.40 8.69 -0.48
N HIS A 108 3.73 9.99 -0.37
CA HIS A 108 2.77 11.06 -0.03
C HIS A 108 1.50 11.06 -0.90
N PHE A 109 1.65 10.64 -2.16
CA PHE A 109 0.56 10.53 -3.11
C PHE A 109 -0.58 9.61 -2.64
N PHE A 110 -0.29 8.63 -1.78
CA PHE A 110 -1.29 7.73 -1.19
C PHE A 110 -1.92 8.27 0.10
N TYR A 111 -1.49 9.43 0.62
CA TYR A 111 -2.01 9.98 1.88
C TYR A 111 -3.48 10.35 1.86
N PRO A 112 -4.07 10.81 0.73
CA PRO A 112 -5.53 10.96 0.65
C PRO A 112 -6.27 9.64 0.88
N LEU A 113 -5.69 8.51 0.47
CA LEU A 113 -6.27 7.18 0.70
C LEU A 113 -5.94 6.60 2.07
N PHE A 114 -4.87 7.10 2.70
CA PHE A 114 -4.27 6.57 3.93
C PHE A 114 -3.55 7.70 4.70
N PRO A 115 -4.23 8.56 5.45
CA PRO A 115 -3.56 9.68 6.12
C PRO A 115 -2.52 9.16 7.14
N GLN A 116 -1.35 9.80 7.23
CA GLN A 116 -0.31 9.36 8.19
C GLN A 116 -0.75 9.50 9.66
N LYS A 117 -1.59 10.49 9.94
CA LYS A 117 -2.19 10.78 11.24
C LYS A 117 -3.61 11.29 11.02
N MET A 118 -4.46 11.05 12.01
CA MET A 118 -5.81 11.59 12.06
C MET A 118 -6.03 12.12 13.47
N ASN A 119 -6.15 13.45 13.58
CA ASN A 119 -6.20 14.16 14.85
C ASN A 119 -7.56 14.81 15.11
N CYS A 120 -8.37 15.01 14.06
CA CYS A 120 -9.66 15.66 14.17
C CYS A 120 -10.72 15.01 13.27
N THR A 121 -11.96 15.47 13.46
CA THR A 121 -13.13 15.01 12.70
C THR A 121 -13.05 15.35 11.22
N SER A 122 -12.43 16.48 10.83
CA SER A 122 -12.24 16.82 9.41
C SER A 122 -11.33 15.84 8.70
N ASP A 123 -10.22 15.41 9.32
CA ASP A 123 -9.31 14.40 8.74
C ASP A 123 -10.05 13.09 8.38
N LEU A 124 -11.01 12.69 9.22
CA LEU A 124 -11.83 11.49 8.98
C LEU A 124 -12.82 11.70 7.81
N VAL A 125 -13.44 12.86 7.74
CA VAL A 125 -14.36 13.22 6.65
C VAL A 125 -13.60 13.32 5.33
N ASP A 126 -12.42 13.92 5.32
CA ASP A 126 -11.58 14.05 4.13
C ASP A 126 -11.11 12.67 3.62
N LEU A 127 -10.77 11.75 4.53
CA LEU A 127 -10.51 10.35 4.18
C LEU A 127 -11.73 9.71 3.49
N ILE A 128 -12.93 9.82 4.07
CA ILE A 128 -14.13 9.20 3.51
C ILE A 128 -14.46 9.81 2.14
N LYS A 129 -14.38 11.13 2.00
CA LYS A 129 -14.59 11.85 0.73
C LYS A 129 -13.58 11.49 -0.35
N ALA A 130 -12.30 11.40 0.00
CA ALA A 130 -11.24 10.99 -0.93
C ALA A 130 -11.47 9.56 -1.46
N ARG A 131 -12.23 8.74 -0.74
CA ARG A 131 -12.57 7.37 -1.09
C ARG A 131 -13.94 7.24 -1.76
N GLY A 132 -14.81 8.24 -1.63
CA GLY A 132 -16.20 8.22 -2.10
C GLY A 132 -17.09 7.27 -1.31
N HIS A 133 -16.66 6.02 -1.12
CA HIS A 133 -17.25 5.03 -0.23
C HIS A 133 -16.14 4.20 0.41
N ILE A 134 -16.28 3.89 1.71
CA ILE A 134 -15.35 3.03 2.42
C ILE A 134 -16.07 2.00 3.28
N ASP A 135 -15.77 0.72 3.07
CA ASP A 135 -16.28 -0.36 3.91
C ASP A 135 -15.91 -0.13 5.38
N SER A 136 -16.84 -0.43 6.30
CA SER A 136 -16.60 -0.27 7.74
C SER A 136 -15.33 -0.95 8.20
N HIS A 137 -15.05 -2.10 7.60
CA HIS A 137 -13.89 -2.89 7.91
C HIS A 137 -12.57 -2.20 7.52
N ASP A 138 -12.51 -1.62 6.33
CA ASP A 138 -11.34 -0.87 5.86
C ASP A 138 -11.17 0.42 6.64
N LEU A 139 -12.27 1.14 6.95
CA LEU A 139 -12.23 2.33 7.79
C LEU A 139 -11.64 2.02 9.18
N ILE A 140 -12.11 0.96 9.84
CA ILE A 140 -11.59 0.51 11.15
C ILE A 140 -10.08 0.22 11.06
N ASN A 141 -9.64 -0.48 10.02
CA ASN A 141 -8.23 -0.83 9.85
C ASN A 141 -7.35 0.40 9.67
N ILE A 142 -7.76 1.35 8.83
CA ILE A 142 -7.04 2.60 8.62
C ILE A 142 -7.02 3.42 9.90
N CYS A 143 -8.18 3.69 10.50
CA CYS A 143 -8.30 4.52 11.70
C CYS A 143 -7.53 3.93 12.89
N ASN A 144 -7.54 2.61 13.10
CA ASN A 144 -6.73 1.97 14.15
C ASN A 144 -5.23 2.14 13.92
N ALA A 145 -4.79 2.25 12.67
CA ALA A 145 -3.39 2.47 12.33
C ALA A 145 -2.94 3.92 12.53
N VAL A 146 -3.83 4.91 12.34
CA VAL A 146 -3.44 6.34 12.17
C VAL A 146 -4.02 7.30 13.21
N ALA A 147 -5.08 6.90 13.93
CA ALA A 147 -5.87 7.78 14.81
C ALA A 147 -5.91 7.37 16.29
N LYS A 148 -5.26 6.25 16.65
CA LYS A 148 -5.36 5.61 17.99
C LYS A 148 -6.83 5.40 18.41
N ASN A 149 -7.15 5.31 19.70
CA ASN A 149 -8.52 5.02 20.18
C ASN A 149 -9.53 6.17 19.98
N ARG A 150 -9.14 7.33 19.43
CA ARG A 150 -9.98 8.54 19.35
C ARG A 150 -10.89 8.59 18.13
N TRP A 151 -10.64 7.81 17.08
CA TRP A 151 -11.42 7.85 15.83
C TRP A 151 -12.90 7.53 16.02
N ARG A 152 -13.27 6.70 17.01
CA ARG A 152 -14.67 6.39 17.32
C ARG A 152 -15.46 7.62 17.79
N ARG A 153 -14.77 8.61 18.38
CA ARG A 153 -15.36 9.90 18.73
C ARG A 153 -15.54 10.74 17.47
N PHE A 154 -14.52 10.82 16.61
CA PHE A 154 -14.59 11.54 15.34
C PHE A 154 -15.70 11.03 14.43
N LEU A 155 -15.86 9.70 14.33
CA LEU A 155 -16.93 9.07 13.55
C LEU A 155 -18.32 9.46 14.06
N ARG A 156 -18.54 9.39 15.39
CA ARG A 156 -19.81 9.80 16.02
C ARG A 156 -20.10 11.28 15.80
N GLU A 157 -19.09 12.14 15.96
CA GLU A 157 -19.23 13.58 15.72
C GLU A 157 -19.56 13.89 14.25
N ALA A 158 -18.90 13.22 13.30
CA ALA A 158 -19.15 13.37 11.87
C ALA A 158 -20.59 12.94 11.50
N GLN A 159 -21.05 11.82 12.06
CA GLN A 159 -22.41 11.33 11.86
C GLN A 159 -23.47 12.27 12.45
N GLN A 160 -23.26 12.76 13.67
CA GLN A 160 -24.17 13.71 14.33
C GLN A 160 -24.29 15.03 13.54
N LYS A 161 -23.19 15.49 12.96
CA LYS A 161 -23.14 16.68 12.11
C LYS A 161 -23.60 16.43 10.67
N ARG A 162 -24.03 15.21 10.33
CA ARG A 162 -24.44 14.79 8.97
C ARG A 162 -23.38 15.07 7.91
N LEU A 163 -22.10 14.97 8.27
CA LEU A 163 -20.98 15.14 7.34
C LEU A 163 -20.67 13.86 6.56
N ILE A 164 -21.13 12.73 7.08
CA ILE A 164 -21.01 11.39 6.50
C ILE A 164 -22.29 10.61 6.80
N GLU A 165 -22.55 9.58 6.01
CA GLU A 165 -23.67 8.67 6.17
C GLU A 165 -23.24 7.20 6.03
N TYR A 166 -23.97 6.33 6.72
CA TYR A 166 -23.76 4.89 6.65
C TYR A 166 -24.70 4.29 5.60
N SER A 167 -24.14 3.64 4.58
CA SER A 167 -24.92 2.98 3.53
C SER A 167 -24.19 1.77 2.96
N TYR A 168 -24.95 0.73 2.60
CA TYR A 168 -24.42 -0.48 1.93
C TYR A 168 -23.18 -1.11 2.62
N GLY A 169 -23.15 -1.17 3.95
CA GLY A 169 -22.03 -1.76 4.70
C GLY A 169 -20.83 -0.83 4.95
N GLY A 170 -20.88 0.41 4.45
CA GLY A 170 -19.78 1.37 4.49
C GLY A 170 -20.21 2.80 4.78
N TRP A 171 -19.23 3.70 4.70
CA TRP A 171 -19.35 5.12 5.01
C TRP A 171 -19.10 5.93 3.74
N ARG A 172 -19.91 6.97 3.52
CA ARG A 172 -19.77 7.95 2.44
C ARG A 172 -20.01 9.36 2.95
#